data_AF-X1BWE8-F1
#
_entry.id   AF-X1BWE8-F1
#
_cell.length_a   1.000
_cell.length_b   1.000
_cell.length_c   1.000
_cell.angle_alpha   90.00
_cell.angle_beta   90.00
_cell.angle_gamma   90.00
#
_symmetry.space_group_name_H-M   'P 1'
#
loop_
_entity.id
_entity.type
_entity.pdbx_description
1 polymer ?
#
loop_
_entity_poly.entity_id
_entity_poly.type
_entity_poly.pdbx_seq_one_letter_code
_entity_poly.pdbx_strand_id
1 'polypeptide(L)'
;EIFEKAYGNFDSIFDSKNGGFGSAPKFPSPHNLLFLLNYYVRTGEGRSLEMVETTLTRMRNGGIFDHVGFGFHRYATDSTWLVPHFEKMLYDQSLLAMAYTAAYQLTDKAVYKQTVDEIFTYVLRDLTSNDASYISIRAW
;
A
#
# COMPACT_ATOMS: atom_id res chain seq x y z
N GLU A 1 -24.88 -4.49 -7.54
CA GLU A 1 -24.53 -4.29 -8.96
C GLU A 1 -23.24 -3.49 -9.17
N ILE A 2 -23.11 -2.24 -8.69
CA ILE A 2 -21.88 -1.44 -8.92
C ILE A 2 -20.64 -2.02 -8.20
N PHE A 3 -20.77 -2.44 -6.95
CA PHE A 3 -19.67 -3.07 -6.19
C PHE A 3 -19.16 -4.36 -6.85
N GLU A 4 -20.08 -5.22 -7.31
CA GLU A 4 -19.76 -6.46 -8.03
C GLU A 4 -19.01 -6.19 -9.34
N LYS A 5 -19.47 -5.20 -10.12
CA LYS A 5 -18.79 -4.79 -11.37
C LYS A 5 -17.38 -4.24 -11.09
N ALA A 6 -17.25 -3.42 -10.05
CA ALA A 6 -15.94 -2.90 -9.64
C ALA A 6 -14.99 -4.02 -9.18
N TYR A 7 -15.48 -4.96 -8.37
CA TYR A 7 -14.73 -6.15 -7.98
C TYR A 7 -14.31 -6.99 -9.20
N GLY A 8 -15.24 -7.30 -10.11
CA GLY A 8 -14.94 -8.07 -11.31
C GLY A 8 -13.90 -7.42 -12.21
N ASN A 9 -13.90 -6.08 -12.30
CA ASN A 9 -12.84 -5.35 -13.00
C ASN A 9 -11.48 -5.53 -12.30
N PHE A 10 -11.40 -5.35 -10.98
CA PHE A 10 -10.14 -5.58 -10.25
C PHE A 10 -9.62 -7.01 -10.40
N ASP A 11 -10.51 -7.98 -10.31
CA ASP A 11 -10.16 -9.39 -10.50
C ASP A 11 -9.55 -9.65 -11.88
N SER A 12 -10.15 -9.09 -12.93
CA SER A 12 -9.67 -9.29 -14.30
C SER A 12 -8.29 -8.67 -14.59
N ILE A 13 -7.91 -7.59 -13.90
CA ILE A 13 -6.66 -6.85 -14.13
C ILE A 13 -5.60 -7.13 -13.06
N PHE A 14 -5.91 -7.98 -12.08
CA PHE A 14 -5.02 -8.27 -10.98
C PHE A 14 -3.79 -9.06 -11.45
N ASP A 15 -2.60 -8.56 -11.13
CA ASP A 15 -1.36 -9.29 -11.33
C ASP A 15 -1.17 -10.27 -10.15
N SER A 16 -1.58 -11.53 -10.33
CA SER A 16 -1.42 -12.56 -9.30
C SER A 16 0.03 -12.92 -8.97
N LYS A 17 0.98 -12.62 -9.87
CA LYS A 17 2.40 -12.92 -9.65
C LYS A 17 3.04 -11.84 -8.78
N ASN A 18 2.86 -10.57 -9.13
CA ASN A 18 3.53 -9.44 -8.49
C ASN A 18 2.60 -8.56 -7.64
N GLY A 19 1.30 -8.84 -7.56
CA GLY A 19 0.30 -7.98 -6.91
C GLY A 19 0.00 -6.69 -7.68
N GLY A 20 -1.01 -5.93 -7.29
CA GLY A 20 -1.40 -4.67 -7.93
C GLY A 20 -2.26 -4.86 -9.18
N PHE A 21 -2.64 -3.73 -9.79
CA PHE A 21 -3.69 -3.64 -10.81
C PHE A 21 -3.21 -2.77 -11.98
N GLY A 22 -2.54 -3.37 -12.95
CA GLY A 22 -2.01 -2.67 -14.13
C GLY A 22 -0.53 -2.97 -14.43
N SER A 23 -0.03 -2.32 -15.48
CA SER A 23 1.35 -2.45 -15.96
C SER A 23 2.31 -1.48 -15.25
N ALA A 24 3.60 -1.56 -15.59
CA ALA A 24 4.58 -0.57 -15.18
C ALA A 24 4.33 0.80 -15.86
N PRO A 25 4.60 1.93 -15.19
CA PRO A 25 4.99 2.05 -13.78
C PRO A 25 3.84 1.70 -12.82
N LYS A 26 4.17 1.06 -11.69
CA LYS A 26 3.17 0.58 -10.72
C LYS A 26 3.02 1.51 -9.53
N PHE A 27 1.77 1.90 -9.29
CA PHE A 27 1.37 2.73 -8.16
C PHE A 27 0.72 1.87 -7.06
N PRO A 28 0.99 2.14 -5.77
CA PRO A 28 0.39 1.40 -4.66
C PRO A 28 -1.15 1.45 -4.62
N SER A 29 -1.73 2.57 -5.07
CA SER A 29 -3.18 2.82 -5.14
C SER A 29 -3.98 2.30 -3.93
N PRO A 30 -3.72 2.79 -2.69
CA PRO A 30 -4.25 2.16 -1.48
C PRO A 30 -5.78 2.22 -1.35
N HIS A 31 -6.42 3.19 -2.03
CA HIS A 31 -7.87 3.29 -2.11
C HIS A 31 -8.51 2.07 -2.79
N ASN A 32 -7.84 1.45 -3.77
CA ASN A 32 -8.30 0.19 -4.38
C ASN A 32 -8.21 -0.96 -3.38
N LEU A 33 -7.14 -1.00 -2.58
CA LEU A 33 -6.96 -2.02 -1.54
C LEU A 33 -8.01 -1.88 -0.44
N LEU A 34 -8.28 -0.65 0.01
CA LEU A 34 -9.34 -0.37 0.97
C LEU A 34 -10.72 -0.75 0.43
N PHE A 35 -11.00 -0.49 -0.85
CA PHE A 35 -12.23 -0.96 -1.50
C PHE A 35 -12.35 -2.49 -1.43
N LEU A 36 -11.30 -3.23 -1.80
CA LEU A 36 -11.29 -4.69 -1.81
C LEU A 36 -11.38 -5.31 -0.40
N LEU A 37 -10.76 -4.69 0.61
CA LEU A 37 -10.92 -5.10 2.01
C LEU A 37 -12.37 -4.91 2.48
N ASN A 38 -12.97 -3.76 2.18
CA ASN A 38 -14.39 -3.52 2.49
C ASN A 38 -15.32 -4.47 1.72
N TYR A 39 -14.99 -4.81 0.49
CA TYR A 39 -15.72 -5.79 -0.30
C TYR A 39 -15.68 -7.16 0.37
N TYR A 40 -14.49 -7.62 0.79
CA TYR A 40 -14.32 -8.87 1.54
C TYR A 40 -15.16 -8.90 2.82
N VAL A 41 -15.13 -7.83 3.62
CA VAL A 41 -15.94 -7.73 4.85
C VAL A 41 -17.43 -7.88 4.57
N ARG A 42 -17.92 -7.36 3.44
CA ARG A 42 -19.33 -7.36 3.09
C ARG A 42 -19.82 -8.67 2.47
N THR A 43 -18.98 -9.35 1.68
CA THR A 43 -19.39 -10.49 0.86
C THR A 43 -18.78 -11.81 1.29
N GLY A 44 -17.67 -11.79 2.04
CA GLY A 44 -16.87 -12.97 2.35
C GLY A 44 -16.04 -13.48 1.16
N GLU A 45 -15.94 -12.73 0.05
CA GLU A 45 -15.19 -13.13 -1.15
C GLU A 45 -13.68 -13.17 -0.87
N GLY A 46 -13.16 -14.35 -0.56
CA GLY A 46 -11.78 -14.57 -0.13
C GLY A 46 -10.75 -14.12 -1.17
N ARG A 47 -11.07 -14.20 -2.46
CA ARG A 47 -10.19 -13.72 -3.52
C ARG A 47 -9.95 -12.21 -3.46
N SER A 48 -10.93 -11.44 -2.96
CA SER A 48 -10.77 -10.01 -2.70
C SER A 48 -9.68 -9.73 -1.66
N LEU A 49 -9.65 -10.52 -0.58
CA LEU A 49 -8.61 -10.43 0.44
C LEU A 49 -7.25 -10.88 -0.12
N GLU A 50 -7.21 -11.98 -0.88
CA GLU A 50 -5.99 -12.50 -1.52
C GLU A 50 -5.31 -11.45 -2.40
N MET A 51 -6.08 -10.72 -3.21
CA MET A 51 -5.57 -9.63 -4.05
C MET A 51 -4.86 -8.56 -3.23
N VAL A 52 -5.45 -8.18 -2.10
CA VAL A 52 -4.88 -7.17 -1.21
C VAL A 52 -3.63 -7.70 -0.52
N GLU A 53 -3.69 -8.88 0.09
CA GLU A 53 -2.56 -9.46 0.81
C GLU A 53 -1.35 -9.67 -0.10
N THR A 54 -1.57 -10.13 -1.33
CA THR A 54 -0.51 -10.29 -2.34
C THR A 54 0.11 -8.95 -2.69
N THR A 55 -0.71 -7.92 -2.94
CA THR A 55 -0.24 -6.58 -3.29
C THR A 55 0.59 -5.95 -2.17
N LEU A 56 0.07 -5.97 -0.94
CA LEU A 56 0.77 -5.44 0.24
C LEU A 56 2.09 -6.18 0.47
N THR A 57 2.07 -7.52 0.43
CA THR A 57 3.28 -8.33 0.64
C THR A 57 4.34 -8.05 -0.42
N ARG A 58 3.94 -7.93 -1.69
CA ARG A 58 4.86 -7.64 -2.79
C ARG A 58 5.45 -6.24 -2.71
N MET A 59 4.67 -5.24 -2.32
CA MET A 59 5.18 -3.89 -2.08
C MET A 59 6.14 -3.86 -0.88
N ARG A 60 5.78 -4.48 0.25
CA ARG A 60 6.62 -4.50 1.47
C ARG A 60 7.96 -5.18 1.23
N ASN A 61 8.00 -6.22 0.39
CA ASN A 61 9.21 -6.97 0.05
C ASN A 61 9.97 -6.40 -1.15
N GLY A 62 9.39 -5.44 -1.89
CA GLY A 62 10.02 -4.77 -3.02
C GLY A 62 10.92 -3.60 -2.60
N GLY A 63 11.56 -2.98 -3.59
CA GLY A 63 12.34 -1.74 -3.40
C GLY A 63 11.47 -0.48 -3.36
N ILE A 64 10.17 -0.57 -3.62
CA ILE A 64 9.22 0.53 -3.35
C ILE A 64 9.13 0.85 -1.86
N PHE A 65 9.38 -0.13 -0.97
CA PHE A 65 9.58 0.12 0.45
C PHE A 65 11.07 0.36 0.73
N ASP A 66 11.39 1.45 1.41
CA ASP A 66 12.75 1.70 1.85
C ASP A 66 13.05 0.90 3.13
N HIS A 67 13.82 -0.18 3.00
CA HIS A 67 14.14 -1.07 4.12
C HIS A 67 15.14 -0.47 5.13
N VAL A 68 15.78 0.66 4.81
CA VAL A 68 16.76 1.32 5.67
C VAL A 68 16.14 2.55 6.34
N GLY A 69 15.56 3.43 5.54
CA GLY A 69 14.92 4.67 5.97
C GLY A 69 13.44 4.54 6.32
N PHE A 70 12.80 3.41 6.04
CA PHE A 70 11.35 3.22 6.13
C PHE A 70 10.52 4.13 5.24
N GLY A 71 9.23 3.83 5.16
CA GLY A 71 8.28 4.50 4.30
C GLY A 71 8.33 4.03 2.84
N PHE A 72 7.26 4.31 2.13
CA PHE A 72 7.08 3.92 0.73
C PHE A 72 7.44 5.04 -0.23
N HIS A 73 8.10 4.68 -1.31
CA HIS A 73 8.25 5.51 -2.49
C HIS A 73 6.92 5.61 -3.25
N ARG A 74 6.74 6.70 -3.99
CA ARG A 74 5.48 7.05 -4.65
C ARG A 74 5.00 5.99 -5.63
N TYR A 75 5.92 5.41 -6.41
CA TYR A 75 5.65 4.34 -7.36
C TYR A 75 6.93 3.58 -7.69
N ALA A 76 6.78 2.40 -8.30
CA ALA A 76 7.87 1.65 -8.89
C ALA A 76 7.85 1.79 -10.42
N THR A 77 9.03 1.94 -11.03
CA THR A 77 9.15 2.08 -12.49
C THR A 77 8.99 0.74 -13.22
N ASP A 78 9.15 -0.38 -12.51
CA ASP A 78 9.00 -1.74 -13.04
C ASP A 78 7.71 -2.42 -12.53
N SER A 79 7.42 -3.61 -13.05
CA SER A 79 6.22 -4.37 -12.73
C SER A 79 6.30 -5.20 -11.44
N THR A 80 7.48 -5.29 -10.83
CA THR A 80 7.80 -6.16 -9.69
C THR A 80 8.03 -5.41 -8.39
N TRP A 81 7.79 -4.09 -8.39
CA TRP A 81 7.97 -3.19 -7.24
C TRP A 81 9.43 -2.99 -6.82
N LEU A 82 10.40 -3.22 -7.72
CA LEU A 82 11.82 -3.29 -7.36
C LEU A 82 12.53 -1.94 -7.44
N VAL A 83 12.28 -1.17 -8.51
CA VAL A 83 12.98 0.09 -8.83
C VAL A 83 12.07 1.25 -8.45
N PRO A 84 12.31 1.94 -7.33
CA PRO A 84 11.46 3.03 -6.89
C PRO A 84 11.70 4.30 -7.70
N HIS A 85 10.64 5.10 -7.84
CA HIS A 85 10.80 6.53 -8.00
C HIS A 85 11.04 7.14 -6.62
N PHE A 86 12.28 7.60 -6.36
CA PHE A 86 12.81 7.88 -5.01
C PHE A 86 12.06 8.95 -4.18
N GLU A 87 11.05 9.59 -4.74
CA GLU A 87 10.16 10.50 -4.03
C GLU A 87 9.25 9.76 -3.02
N LYS A 88 9.13 10.32 -1.81
CA LYS A 88 8.20 9.84 -0.77
C LYS A 88 7.30 11.00 -0.33
N MET A 89 5.99 10.81 -0.39
CA MET A 89 5.03 11.83 0.03
C MET A 89 4.21 11.40 1.24
N LEU A 90 3.81 12.38 2.04
CA LEU A 90 3.02 12.16 3.25
C LEU A 90 1.68 11.47 2.96
N TYR A 91 0.99 11.86 1.88
CA TYR A 91 -0.31 11.27 1.55
C TYR A 91 -0.17 9.79 1.13
N ASP A 92 0.94 9.41 0.49
CA ASP A 92 1.20 8.01 0.16
C ASP A 92 1.40 7.19 1.44
N GLN A 93 2.17 7.74 2.41
CA GLN A 93 2.37 7.12 3.71
C GLN A 93 1.05 6.94 4.46
N SER A 94 0.22 7.98 4.54
CA SER A 94 -1.03 7.95 5.30
C SER A 94 -2.02 6.94 4.73
N LEU A 95 -2.21 6.95 3.40
CA LEU A 95 -3.12 6.01 2.73
C LEU A 95 -2.62 4.56 2.81
N LEU A 96 -1.31 4.34 2.74
CA LEU A 96 -0.75 3.00 2.94
C LEU A 96 -0.88 2.53 4.39
N ALA A 97 -0.61 3.39 5.37
CA ALA A 97 -0.82 3.06 6.78
C ALA A 97 -2.26 2.62 7.04
N MET A 98 -3.25 3.30 6.43
CA MET A 98 -4.66 2.88 6.50
C MET A 98 -4.88 1.50 5.89
N ALA A 99 -4.36 1.22 4.69
CA ALA A 99 -4.54 -0.07 4.03
C ALA A 99 -3.87 -1.23 4.80
N TYR A 100 -2.64 -1.04 5.29
CA TYR A 100 -1.96 -2.03 6.12
C TYR A 100 -2.64 -2.23 7.48
N THR A 101 -3.16 -1.17 8.10
CA THR A 101 -3.94 -1.28 9.35
C THR A 101 -5.21 -2.09 9.14
N ALA A 102 -5.97 -1.81 8.09
CA ALA A 102 -7.18 -2.55 7.76
C ALA A 102 -6.88 -4.03 7.44
N ALA A 103 -5.79 -4.31 6.72
CA ALA A 103 -5.34 -5.68 6.48
C ALA A 103 -4.93 -6.38 7.79
N TYR A 104 -4.23 -5.70 8.69
CA TYR A 104 -3.90 -6.23 10.01
C TYR A 104 -5.15 -6.60 10.82
N GLN A 105 -6.14 -5.71 10.88
CA GLN A 105 -7.40 -5.95 11.59
C GLN A 105 -8.16 -7.19 11.08
N LEU A 106 -8.04 -7.52 9.80
CA LEU A 106 -8.75 -8.66 9.18
C LEU A 106 -7.96 -9.98 9.25
N THR A 107 -6.65 -9.93 9.41
CA THR A 107 -5.77 -11.10 9.22
C THR A 107 -4.90 -11.44 10.42
N ASP A 108 -4.74 -10.48 11.35
CA ASP A 108 -3.83 -10.51 12.50
C ASP A 108 -2.35 -10.80 12.14
N LYS A 109 -1.96 -10.59 10.87
CA LYS A 109 -0.58 -10.83 10.42
C LYS A 109 0.34 -9.72 10.93
N ALA A 110 1.28 -10.09 11.81
CA ALA A 110 2.22 -9.15 12.45
C ALA A 110 3.02 -8.28 11.47
N VAL A 111 3.31 -8.77 10.26
CA VAL A 111 4.03 -7.99 9.21
C VAL A 111 3.29 -6.71 8.83
N TYR A 112 1.96 -6.71 8.83
CA TYR A 112 1.17 -5.52 8.51
C TYR A 112 1.24 -4.49 9.63
N LYS A 113 1.14 -4.92 10.88
CA LYS A 113 1.36 -4.06 12.05
C LYS A 113 2.77 -3.46 12.02
N GLN A 114 3.80 -4.29 11.82
CA GLN A 114 5.19 -3.83 11.74
C GLN A 114 5.36 -2.78 10.64
N THR A 115 4.77 -3.01 9.46
CA THR A 115 4.86 -2.05 8.35
C THR A 115 4.22 -0.71 8.71
N VAL A 116 3.10 -0.70 9.44
CA VAL A 116 2.47 0.53 9.94
C VAL A 116 3.38 1.25 10.93
N ASP A 117 3.97 0.54 11.88
CA ASP A 117 4.91 1.10 12.86
C ASP A 117 6.14 1.74 12.16
N GLU A 118 6.65 1.10 11.10
CA GLU A 118 7.75 1.60 10.28
C GLU A 118 7.35 2.84 9.46
N ILE A 119 6.14 2.87 8.88
CA ILE A 119 5.61 4.07 8.20
C ILE A 119 5.55 5.25 9.18
N PHE A 120 4.98 5.04 10.38
CA PHE A 120 4.89 6.11 11.38
C PHE A 120 6.26 6.55 11.88
N THR A 121 7.21 5.63 12.01
CA THR A 121 8.60 5.96 12.34
C THR A 121 9.21 6.92 11.31
N TYR A 122 9.01 6.65 10.01
CA TYR A 122 9.45 7.56 8.94
C TYR A 122 8.72 8.91 9.00
N VAL A 123 7.39 8.92 9.10
CA VAL A 123 6.60 10.15 9.11
C VAL A 123 7.02 11.07 10.26
N LEU A 124 7.14 10.53 11.48
CA LEU A 124 7.51 11.30 12.67
C LEU A 124 8.96 11.78 12.64
N ARG A 125 9.87 11.02 12.02
CA ARG A 125 11.29 11.38 11.92
C ARG A 125 11.56 12.40 10.82
N ASP A 126 10.91 12.25 9.66
CA ASP A 126 11.31 12.95 8.43
C ASP A 126 10.27 13.94 7.91
N LEU A 127 8.99 13.76 8.24
CA LEU A 127 7.89 14.58 7.73
C LEU A 127 7.20 15.42 8.81
N THR A 128 7.74 15.44 10.03
CA THR A 128 7.31 16.33 11.12
C THR A 128 8.32 17.46 11.29
N SER A 129 7.85 18.71 11.27
CA SER A 129 8.66 19.90 11.53
C SER A 129 8.80 20.20 13.03
N ASN A 130 9.69 21.13 13.37
CA ASN A 130 9.95 21.54 14.75
C ASN A 130 8.73 22.14 15.47
N ASP A 131 7.77 22.70 14.72
CA ASP A 131 6.49 23.21 15.25
C ASP A 131 5.40 22.13 15.30
N ALA A 132 5.76 20.85 15.10
CA ALA A 132 4.88 19.69 15.03
C ALA A 132 3.86 19.72 13.88
N SER A 133 4.03 20.59 12.87
CA SER A 133 3.27 20.47 11.63
C SER A 133 3.82 19.35 10.73
N TYR A 134 3.02 18.89 9.76
CA TYR A 134 3.43 17.85 8.83
C TYR A 134 3.78 18.45 7.47
N ILE A 135 4.93 18.05 6.92
CA ILE A 135 5.42 18.52 5.62
C ILE A 135 5.05 17.47 4.55
N SER A 136 4.49 17.92 3.43
CA SER A 136 3.99 17.05 2.35
C SER A 136 5.08 16.23 1.66
N ILE A 137 6.27 16.83 1.50
CA ILE A 137 7.46 16.24 0.89
C ILE A 137 8.70 16.90 1.50
N ARG A 138 9.75 16.12 1.76
CA ARG A 138 11.07 16.66 2.07
C ARG A 138 11.94 16.53 0.82
N ALA A 139 12.29 17.66 0.22
CA ALA A 139 13.36 17.70 -0.78
C ALA A 139 14.71 17.58 -0.04
N TRP A 140 15.65 16.85 -0.65
CA TRP A 140 17.01 16.69 -0.17
C TRP A 140 17.68 18.02 0.18
#